data_AF-A7Y7I0-F1
#
_entry.id   AF-A7Y7I0-F1
#
_cell.length_a   1.000
_cell.length_b   1.000
_cell.length_c   1.000
_cell.angle_alpha   90.00
_cell.angle_beta   90.00
_cell.angle_gamma   90.00
#
_symmetry.space_group_name_H-M   'P 1'
#
loop_
_entity.id
_entity.type
_entity.pdbx_description
1 polymer ?
#
loop_
_entity_poly.entity_id
_entity_poly.type
_entity_poly.pdbx_seq_one_letter_code
_entity_poly.pdbx_strand_id
1 'polypeptide(L)'
;SDNQPGVLIQVYEGERTRTRDNNLLGKFELSGIPPAPRGVPQITVCFDIDANGILNVSAEDKTTGQKNKITITNDKGRLSKEDIEKMVQEAEKYKSEDEEHKKKVGAKNALENYAYNMRNTIKDEKIGAKLPPADKKKIEDSIETAIQWLDSNQLAEADEFEDKMKELESICNPIIAKM
;
A
#
# COMPACT_ATOMS: atom_id res chain seq x y z
N SER A 1 -6.16 6.61 -0.91
CA SER A 1 -7.19 7.66 -1.10
C SER A 1 -8.53 7.16 -0.59
N ASP A 2 -9.37 8.05 -0.08
CA ASP A 2 -10.74 7.71 0.36
C ASP A 2 -11.71 7.64 -0.82
N ASN A 3 -12.85 6.97 -0.63
CA ASN A 3 -13.97 6.95 -1.56
C ASN A 3 -13.62 6.44 -2.97
N GLN A 4 -12.71 5.46 -3.06
CA GLN A 4 -12.32 4.86 -4.33
C GLN A 4 -13.49 4.04 -4.90
N PRO A 5 -14.00 4.35 -6.11
CA PRO A 5 -15.13 3.63 -6.72
C PRO A 5 -14.75 2.26 -7.29
N GLY A 6 -13.45 1.96 -7.33
CA GLY A 6 -12.91 0.72 -7.83
C GLY A 6 -11.43 0.57 -7.49
N VAL A 7 -10.92 -0.65 -7.61
CA VAL A 7 -9.50 -0.99 -7.47
C VAL A 7 -9.01 -1.66 -8.74
N LEU A 8 -7.82 -1.26 -9.20
CA LEU A 8 -7.12 -1.90 -10.31
C LEU A 8 -6.21 -3.00 -9.76
N ILE A 9 -6.47 -4.24 -10.13
CA ILE A 9 -5.61 -5.37 -9.82
C ILE A 9 -4.67 -5.61 -11.01
N GLN A 10 -3.37 -5.61 -10.74
CA GLN A 10 -2.33 -5.87 -11.73
C GLN A 10 -1.52 -7.09 -11.28
N VAL A 11 -1.39 -8.07 -12.17
CA VAL A 11 -0.73 -9.35 -11.89
C VAL A 11 0.63 -9.33 -12.57
N TYR A 12 1.69 -9.46 -11.79
CA TYR A 12 3.07 -9.48 -12.26
C TYR A 12 3.72 -10.82 -11.94
N GLU A 13 4.71 -11.21 -12.74
CA GLU A 13 5.55 -12.38 -12.53
C GLU A 13 7.02 -12.00 -12.60
N GLY A 14 7.77 -12.41 -11.58
CA GLY A 14 9.22 -12.29 -11.51
C GLY A 14 9.70 -12.30 -10.07
N GLU A 15 11.02 -12.34 -9.91
CA GLU A 15 11.71 -12.50 -8.62
C GLU A 15 12.14 -11.16 -7.99
N ARG A 16 11.90 -10.03 -8.68
CA ARG A 16 12.27 -8.69 -8.20
C ARG A 16 11.22 -8.12 -7.26
N THR A 17 11.64 -7.21 -6.38
CA THR A 17 10.73 -6.59 -5.40
C THR A 17 9.80 -5.55 -6.02
N ARG A 18 10.25 -4.83 -7.05
CA ARG A 18 9.46 -3.76 -7.68
C ARG A 18 8.64 -4.31 -8.84
N THR A 19 7.35 -3.97 -8.90
CA THR A 19 6.46 -4.40 -9.99
C THR A 19 6.94 -3.98 -11.38
N ARG A 20 7.59 -2.82 -11.51
CA ARG A 20 8.15 -2.32 -12.79
C ARG A 20 9.31 -3.17 -13.33
N ASP A 21 9.98 -3.91 -12.46
CA ASP A 21 11.14 -4.74 -12.79
C ASP A 21 10.73 -6.21 -13.05
N ASN A 22 9.41 -6.48 -13.05
CA ASN A 22 8.79 -7.79 -13.29
C ASN A 22 7.90 -7.76 -14.54
N ASN A 23 7.51 -8.94 -15.02
CA ASN A 23 6.69 -9.11 -16.21
C ASN A 23 5.20 -8.92 -15.89
N LEU A 24 4.51 -8.00 -16.56
CA LEU A 24 3.06 -7.85 -16.42
C LEU A 24 2.33 -9.00 -17.14
N LEU A 25 1.60 -9.83 -16.40
CA LEU A 25 0.79 -10.92 -16.94
C LEU A 25 -0.60 -10.44 -17.39
N GLY A 26 -1.18 -9.50 -16.65
CA GLY A 26 -2.52 -9.02 -16.92
C GLY A 26 -3.00 -8.04 -15.87
N LYS A 27 -4.13 -7.39 -16.14
CA LYS A 27 -4.78 -6.48 -15.22
C LYS A 27 -6.29 -6.52 -15.39
N PHE A 28 -7.02 -6.31 -14.30
CA PHE A 28 -8.47 -6.19 -14.30
C PHE A 28 -8.91 -5.23 -13.20
N GLU A 29 -10.09 -4.63 -13.36
CA GLU A 29 -10.61 -3.66 -12.41
C GLU A 29 -11.81 -4.24 -11.66
N LEU A 30 -11.81 -4.14 -10.33
CA LEU A 30 -12.98 -4.38 -9.51
C LEU A 30 -13.64 -3.02 -9.25
N SER A 31 -14.69 -2.71 -10.02
CA SER A 31 -15.49 -1.50 -9.87
C SER A 31 -16.67 -1.73 -8.92
N GLY A 32 -17.42 -0.68 -8.60
CA GLY A 32 -18.66 -0.74 -7.81
C GLY A 32 -18.44 -0.80 -6.30
N ILE A 33 -17.23 -0.44 -5.85
CA ILE A 33 -16.91 -0.32 -4.42
C ILE A 33 -17.66 0.90 -3.86
N PRO A 34 -18.49 0.73 -2.82
CA PRO A 34 -19.18 1.85 -2.19
C PRO A 34 -18.18 2.86 -1.65
N PRO A 35 -18.46 4.18 -1.75
CA PRO A 35 -17.60 5.20 -1.15
C PRO A 35 -17.39 4.94 0.34
N ALA A 36 -16.15 4.64 0.71
CA ALA A 36 -15.77 4.38 2.09
C ALA A 36 -14.41 4.99 2.41
N PRO A 37 -14.16 5.32 3.70
CA PRO A 37 -12.83 5.74 4.15
C PRO A 37 -11.76 4.68 3.89
N ARG A 38 -10.51 5.11 3.74
CA ARG A 38 -9.33 4.24 3.63
C ARG A 38 -9.33 3.20 4.76
N GLY A 39 -9.08 1.95 4.40
CA GLY A 39 -8.99 0.83 5.36
C GLY A 39 -10.33 0.17 5.71
N VAL A 40 -11.46 0.74 5.28
CA VAL A 40 -12.79 0.12 5.49
C VAL A 40 -13.12 -0.95 4.44
N PRO A 41 -12.92 -0.72 3.11
CA PRO A 41 -13.18 -1.76 2.12
C PRO A 41 -12.33 -3.01 2.35
N GLN A 42 -12.97 -4.18 2.40
CA GLN A 42 -12.29 -5.46 2.57
C GLN A 42 -12.29 -6.23 1.26
N ILE A 43 -11.23 -6.05 0.47
CA ILE A 43 -11.04 -6.79 -0.78
C ILE A 43 -10.24 -8.06 -0.50
N THR A 44 -10.78 -9.22 -0.89
CA THR A 44 -10.07 -10.50 -0.86
C THR A 44 -9.63 -10.84 -2.27
N VAL A 45 -8.32 -11.01 -2.45
CA VAL A 45 -7.73 -11.44 -3.72
C VAL A 45 -7.29 -12.90 -3.56
N CYS A 46 -7.77 -13.78 -4.45
CA CYS A 46 -7.42 -15.19 -4.48
C CYS A 46 -6.60 -15.49 -5.73
N PHE A 47 -5.50 -16.22 -5.55
CA PHE A 47 -4.66 -16.72 -6.63
C PHE A 47 -4.78 -18.24 -6.63
N ASP A 48 -5.34 -18.78 -7.71
CA ASP A 48 -5.57 -20.20 -7.91
C ASP A 48 -4.79 -20.68 -9.13
N ILE A 49 -3.93 -21.69 -8.97
CA ILE A 49 -3.14 -22.27 -10.06
C ILE A 49 -3.63 -23.70 -10.26
N ASP A 50 -4.13 -23.98 -11.45
CA ASP A 50 -4.61 -25.32 -11.79
C ASP A 50 -3.46 -26.28 -12.15
N ALA A 51 -3.78 -27.57 -12.32
CA ALA A 51 -2.80 -28.60 -12.70
C ALA A 51 -2.15 -28.37 -14.08
N ASN A 52 -2.72 -27.50 -14.93
CA ASN A 52 -2.17 -27.14 -16.23
C ASN A 52 -1.26 -25.89 -16.14
N GLY A 53 -1.13 -25.29 -14.96
CA GLY A 53 -0.41 -24.03 -14.75
C GLY A 53 -1.18 -22.79 -15.19
N ILE A 54 -2.50 -22.88 -15.38
CA ILE A 54 -3.36 -21.73 -15.66
C ILE A 54 -3.62 -21.02 -14.32
N LEU A 55 -3.28 -19.73 -14.28
CA LEU A 55 -3.46 -18.89 -13.11
C LEU A 55 -4.81 -18.16 -13.20
N ASN A 56 -5.70 -18.42 -12.24
CA ASN A 56 -6.93 -17.67 -12.04
C ASN A 56 -6.72 -16.69 -10.88
N VAL A 57 -6.84 -15.39 -11.16
CA VAL A 57 -6.79 -14.34 -10.13
C VAL A 57 -8.18 -13.74 -10.00
N SER A 58 -8.79 -13.88 -8.83
CA SER A 58 -10.08 -13.27 -8.52
C SER A 58 -9.95 -12.24 -7.40
N ALA A 59 -10.76 -11.18 -7.47
CA ALA A 59 -10.90 -10.20 -6.40
C ALA A 59 -12.38 -10.07 -6.04
N GLU A 60 -12.68 -10.06 -4.75
CA GLU A 60 -14.03 -9.94 -4.20
C GLU A 60 -14.06 -8.86 -3.11
N ASP A 61 -14.98 -7.91 -3.21
CA ASP A 61 -15.32 -7.02 -2.10
C ASP A 61 -16.28 -7.76 -1.15
N LYS A 62 -15.83 -8.04 0.08
CA LYS A 62 -16.62 -8.74 1.09
C LYS A 62 -17.88 -7.99 1.52
N THR A 63 -17.95 -6.69 1.30
CA THR A 63 -19.08 -5.85 1.72
C THR A 63 -20.25 -5.98 0.74
N THR A 64 -19.95 -5.92 -0.56
CA THR A 64 -20.95 -5.96 -1.63
C THR A 64 -21.13 -7.35 -2.24
N GLY A 65 -20.16 -8.25 -2.04
CA GLY A 65 -20.06 -9.54 -2.75
C GLY A 65 -19.69 -9.38 -4.23
N GLN A 66 -19.34 -8.16 -4.67
CA GLN A 66 -18.94 -7.92 -6.04
C GLN A 66 -17.60 -8.56 -6.30
N LYS A 67 -17.51 -9.29 -7.41
CA LYS A 67 -16.32 -10.04 -7.79
C LYS A 67 -15.96 -9.81 -9.23
N ASN A 68 -14.66 -9.78 -9.50
CA ASN A 68 -14.12 -9.84 -10.85
C ASN A 68 -12.93 -10.80 -10.89
N LYS A 69 -12.60 -11.33 -12.06
CA LYS A 69 -11.47 -12.25 -12.21
C LYS A 69 -10.80 -12.13 -13.57
N ILE A 70 -9.55 -12.54 -13.62
CA ILE A 70 -8.80 -12.76 -14.84
C ILE A 70 -8.26 -14.20 -14.84
N THR A 71 -8.23 -14.81 -16.02
CA THR A 71 -7.58 -16.10 -16.25
C THR A 71 -6.35 -15.84 -17.11
N ILE A 72 -5.19 -16.23 -16.62
CA ILE A 72 -3.90 -16.10 -17.28
C ILE A 72 -3.45 -17.51 -17.66
N THR A 73 -3.49 -17.80 -18.95
CA THR A 73 -3.01 -19.07 -19.48
C THR A 73 -1.50 -19.02 -19.58
N ASN A 74 -0.83 -20.00 -18.97
CA ASN A 74 0.60 -20.17 -19.16
C ASN A 74 0.83 -20.91 -20.49
N ASP A 75 1.01 -20.15 -21.56
CA ASP A 75 1.40 -20.73 -22.84
C ASP A 75 2.75 -21.44 -22.64
N LYS A 76 2.79 -22.76 -22.88
CA LYS A 76 4.03 -23.55 -22.75
C LYS A 76 5.16 -22.87 -23.54
N GLY A 77 6.19 -22.40 -22.84
CA GLY A 77 7.32 -21.68 -23.43
C GLY A 77 7.28 -20.16 -23.30
N ARG A 78 6.39 -19.58 -22.46
CA ARG A 78 6.38 -18.13 -22.20
C ARG A 78 7.71 -17.59 -21.65
N LEU A 79 8.44 -18.42 -20.90
CA LEU A 79 9.82 -18.17 -20.48
C LEU A 79 10.66 -19.43 -20.77
N SER A 80 11.83 -19.25 -21.35
CA SER A 80 12.81 -20.33 -21.48
C SER A 80 13.47 -20.62 -20.13
N LYS A 81 14.15 -21.77 -20.00
CA LYS A 81 14.93 -22.07 -18.78
C LYS A 81 16.03 -21.04 -18.59
N GLU A 82 16.66 -20.63 -19.68
CA GLU A 82 17.69 -19.60 -19.69
C GLU A 82 17.16 -18.25 -19.23
N ASP A 83 15.92 -17.89 -19.58
CA ASP A 83 15.29 -16.65 -19.11
C ASP A 83 14.98 -16.73 -17.61
N ILE A 84 14.46 -17.86 -17.13
CA ILE A 84 14.20 -18.07 -15.69
C ILE A 84 15.50 -17.95 -14.90
N GLU A 85 16.57 -18.61 -15.36
CA GLU A 85 17.89 -18.54 -14.71
C GLU A 85 18.44 -17.10 -14.68
N LYS A 86 18.31 -16.36 -15.78
CA LYS A 86 18.68 -14.93 -15.81
C LYS A 86 17.87 -14.11 -14.82
N MET A 87 16.55 -14.31 -14.73
CA MET A 87 15.71 -13.58 -13.79
C MET A 87 16.12 -13.83 -12.34
N VAL A 88 16.45 -15.08 -11.98
CA VAL A 88 16.95 -15.43 -10.64
C VAL A 88 18.32 -14.78 -10.38
N GLN A 89 19.23 -14.80 -11.35
CA GLN A 89 20.55 -14.15 -11.22
C GLN A 89 20.44 -12.63 -11.08
N GLU A 90 19.55 -12.00 -11.84
CA GLU A 90 19.29 -10.57 -11.72
C GLU A 90 18.69 -10.24 -10.36
N ALA A 91 17.74 -11.03 -9.86
CA ALA A 91 17.18 -10.83 -8.53
C ALA A 91 18.24 -10.89 -7.43
N GLU A 92 19.16 -11.86 -7.47
CA GLU A 92 20.25 -11.93 -6.50
C GLU A 92 21.23 -10.75 -6.66
N LYS A 93 21.58 -10.39 -7.90
CA LYS A 93 22.47 -9.25 -8.19
C LYS A 93 21.94 -7.93 -7.64
N TYR A 94 20.64 -7.69 -7.74
CA TYR A 94 20.01 -6.44 -7.33
C TYR A 94 19.33 -6.49 -5.97
N LYS A 95 19.49 -7.59 -5.23
CA LYS A 95 18.86 -7.81 -3.93
C LYS A 95 19.07 -6.66 -2.94
N SER A 96 20.29 -6.14 -2.85
CA SER A 96 20.60 -5.00 -1.96
C SER A 96 19.83 -3.73 -2.33
N GLU A 97 19.74 -3.42 -3.63
CA GLU A 97 19.01 -2.25 -4.13
C GLU A 97 17.49 -2.40 -3.91
N ASP A 98 16.99 -3.63 -4.06
CA ASP A 98 15.60 -3.99 -3.80
C ASP A 98 15.25 -3.88 -2.30
N GLU A 99 16.15 -4.31 -1.42
CA GLU A 99 16.02 -4.18 0.03
C GLU A 99 16.00 -2.71 0.47
N GLU A 100 16.91 -1.88 -0.04
CA GLU A 100 16.93 -0.43 0.22
C GLU A 100 15.63 0.25 -0.23
N HIS A 101 15.16 -0.10 -1.43
CA HIS A 101 13.91 0.45 -1.93
C HIS A 101 12.70 -0.03 -1.11
N LYS A 102 12.69 -1.30 -0.71
CA LYS A 102 11.65 -1.85 0.17
C LYS A 102 11.64 -1.11 1.51
N LYS A 103 12.81 -0.80 2.09
CA LYS A 103 12.93 0.00 3.30
C LYS A 103 12.33 1.39 3.09
N LYS A 104 12.70 2.07 2.01
CA LYS A 104 12.21 3.42 1.64
C LYS A 104 10.70 3.46 1.46
N VAL A 105 10.13 2.53 0.67
CA VAL A 105 8.68 2.43 0.46
C VAL A 105 7.96 2.05 1.76
N GLY A 106 8.55 1.17 2.56
CA GLY A 106 8.05 0.80 3.89
C GLY A 106 7.93 2.01 4.82
N ALA A 107 9.00 2.81 4.93
CA ALA A 107 9.02 4.02 5.76
C ALA A 107 8.00 5.07 5.28
N LYS A 108 7.92 5.30 3.97
CA LYS A 108 6.91 6.18 3.37
C LYS A 108 5.48 5.74 3.71
N ASN A 109 5.18 4.45 3.49
CA ASN A 109 3.86 3.90 3.77
C ASN A 109 3.53 3.93 5.27
N ALA A 110 4.52 3.73 6.14
CA ALA A 110 4.35 3.81 7.58
C ALA A 110 3.96 5.24 8.01
N LEU A 111 4.69 6.26 7.54
CA LEU A 111 4.36 7.66 7.80
C LEU A 111 2.98 8.02 7.26
N GLU A 112 2.68 7.65 6.01
CA GLU A 112 1.38 7.90 5.39
C GLU A 112 0.23 7.27 6.19
N ASN A 113 0.36 5.98 6.52
CA ASN A 113 -0.64 5.28 7.31
C ASN A 113 -0.81 5.89 8.70
N TYR A 114 0.28 6.25 9.38
CA TYR A 114 0.21 6.88 10.69
C TYR A 114 -0.52 8.23 10.62
N ALA A 115 -0.15 9.09 9.66
CA ALA A 115 -0.77 10.40 9.49
C ALA A 115 -2.28 10.30 9.24
N TYR A 116 -2.72 9.41 8.35
CA TYR A 116 -4.16 9.20 8.08
C TYR A 116 -4.89 8.55 9.26
N ASN A 117 -4.29 7.54 9.91
CA ASN A 117 -4.89 6.90 11.09
C ASN A 117 -5.08 7.90 12.23
N MET A 118 -4.06 8.73 12.49
CA MET A 118 -4.16 9.77 13.51
C MET A 118 -5.23 10.80 13.14
N ARG A 119 -5.29 11.23 11.86
CA ARG A 119 -6.31 12.15 11.37
C ARG A 119 -7.72 11.64 11.62
N ASN A 120 -7.95 10.35 11.37
CA ASN A 120 -9.24 9.73 11.63
C ASN A 120 -9.54 9.64 13.13
N THR A 121 -8.53 9.29 13.93
CA THR A 121 -8.61 9.20 15.39
C THR A 121 -9.03 10.51 16.03
N ILE A 122 -8.45 11.65 15.63
CA ILE A 122 -8.81 12.97 16.20
C ILE A 122 -10.13 13.55 15.65
N LYS A 123 -10.58 13.07 14.49
CA LYS A 123 -11.86 13.45 13.89
C LYS A 123 -13.03 12.64 14.46
N ASP A 124 -12.76 11.48 15.05
CA ASP A 124 -13.77 10.72 15.79
C ASP A 124 -14.26 11.55 16.98
N GLU A 125 -15.57 11.76 17.09
CA GLU A 125 -16.15 12.61 18.13
C GLU A 125 -15.86 12.12 19.55
N LYS A 126 -15.72 10.80 19.77
CA LYS A 126 -15.49 10.24 21.10
C LYS A 126 -14.08 10.53 21.62
N ILE A 127 -13.12 10.62 20.70
CA ILE A 127 -11.71 10.91 21.02
C ILE A 127 -11.46 12.41 20.92
N GLY A 128 -11.91 13.05 19.84
CA GLY A 128 -11.76 14.47 19.61
C GLY A 128 -12.40 15.34 20.70
N ALA A 129 -13.50 14.90 21.33
CA ALA A 129 -14.12 15.61 22.45
C ALA A 129 -13.31 15.55 23.76
N LYS A 130 -12.42 14.56 23.92
CA LYS A 130 -11.54 14.45 25.09
C LYS A 130 -10.29 15.30 24.97
N LEU A 131 -9.99 15.80 23.77
CA LEU A 131 -8.81 16.61 23.51
C LEU A 131 -9.11 18.09 23.72
N PRO A 132 -8.25 18.84 24.42
CA PRO A 132 -8.33 20.29 24.46
C PRO A 132 -8.28 20.89 23.04
N PRO A 133 -9.03 21.96 22.74
CA PRO A 133 -9.04 22.56 21.39
C PRO A 133 -7.65 22.95 20.87
N ALA A 134 -6.76 23.40 21.77
CA ALA A 134 -5.39 23.76 21.42
C ALA A 134 -4.55 22.53 21.02
N ASP A 135 -4.69 21.42 21.75
CA ASP A 135 -3.98 20.17 21.48
C ASP A 135 -4.50 19.47 20.23
N LYS A 136 -5.83 19.48 20.03
CA LYS A 136 -6.47 18.98 18.80
C LYS A 136 -5.93 19.72 17.57
N LYS A 137 -5.94 21.06 17.60
CA LYS A 137 -5.43 21.87 16.50
C LYS A 137 -3.95 21.59 16.22
N LYS A 138 -3.12 21.44 17.28
CA LYS A 138 -1.70 21.14 17.12
C LYS A 138 -1.46 19.80 16.41
N ILE A 139 -2.27 18.76 16.71
CA ILE A 139 -2.21 17.49 16.00
C ILE A 139 -2.66 17.66 14.54
N GLU A 140 -3.77 18.36 14.29
CA GLU A 140 -4.29 18.61 12.94
C GLU A 140 -3.23 19.29 12.06
N ASP A 141 -2.64 20.38 12.54
CA ASP A 141 -1.61 21.15 11.82
C ASP A 141 -0.36 20.28 11.52
N SER A 142 0.04 19.42 12.47
CA SER A 142 1.21 18.54 12.31
C SER A 142 0.95 17.43 11.29
N ILE A 143 -0.25 16.84 11.31
CA ILE A 143 -0.67 15.83 10.32
C ILE A 143 -0.72 16.45 8.93
N GLU A 144 -1.32 17.63 8.78
CA GLU A 144 -1.41 18.29 7.48
C GLU A 144 -0.03 18.64 6.93
N THR A 145 0.88 19.10 7.79
CA THR A 145 2.28 19.34 7.42
C THR A 145 2.96 18.04 6.95
N ALA A 146 2.77 16.93 7.66
CA ALA A 146 3.34 15.63 7.29
C ALA A 146 2.79 15.11 5.95
N ILE A 147 1.48 15.26 5.70
CA ILE A 147 0.85 14.88 4.42
C ILE A 147 1.37 15.75 3.28
N GLN A 148 1.46 17.08 3.46
CA GLN A 148 2.01 17.97 2.44
C GLN A 148 3.48 17.67 2.13
N TRP A 149 4.25 17.32 3.17
CA TRP A 149 5.64 16.92 3.01
C TRP A 149 5.75 15.59 2.23
N LEU A 150 4.91 14.60 2.53
CA LEU A 150 4.82 13.33 1.79
C LEU A 150 4.50 13.56 0.31
N ASP A 151 3.56 14.46 0.01
CA ASP A 151 3.16 14.79 -1.37
C ASP A 151 4.28 15.47 -2.15
N SER A 152 5.05 16.34 -1.49
CA SER A 152 6.16 17.09 -2.11
C SER A 152 7.45 16.28 -2.22
N ASN A 153 7.67 15.31 -1.32
CA ASN A 153 8.94 14.59 -1.17
C ASN A 153 8.76 13.09 -1.47
N GLN A 154 8.12 12.77 -2.60
CA GLN A 154 7.86 11.37 -2.97
C GLN A 154 9.12 10.52 -3.19
N LEU A 155 10.27 11.17 -3.40
CA LEU A 155 11.57 10.57 -3.67
C LEU A 155 12.57 10.71 -2.51
N ALA A 156 12.14 11.17 -1.32
CA ALA A 156 13.01 11.27 -0.14
C ALA A 156 13.59 9.92 0.29
N GLU A 157 14.68 9.94 1.05
CA GLU A 157 15.32 8.73 1.55
C GLU A 157 14.56 8.11 2.73
N ALA A 158 14.82 6.82 3.00
CA ALA A 158 14.14 6.08 4.06
C ALA A 158 14.26 6.79 5.42
N ASP A 159 15.44 7.29 5.74
CA ASP A 159 15.72 7.95 7.01
C ASP A 159 14.97 9.29 7.13
N GLU A 160 14.74 10.00 6.02
CA GLU A 160 13.93 11.23 6.02
C GLU A 160 12.46 10.95 6.33
N PHE A 161 11.90 9.86 5.77
CA PHE A 161 10.55 9.41 6.11
C PHE A 161 10.45 8.98 7.59
N GLU A 162 11.46 8.25 8.09
CA GLU A 162 11.52 7.83 9.49
C GLU A 162 11.63 9.03 10.45
N ASP A 163 12.42 10.05 10.12
CA ASP A 163 12.57 11.22 10.95
C ASP A 163 11.30 12.07 10.96
N LYS A 164 10.62 12.22 9.81
CA LYS A 164 9.29 12.86 9.76
C LYS A 164 8.24 12.07 10.54
N MET A 165 8.33 10.75 10.57
CA MET A 165 7.47 9.91 11.41
C MET A 165 7.73 10.17 12.90
N LYS A 166 9.00 10.18 13.33
CA LYS A 166 9.35 10.49 14.73
C LYS A 166 8.91 11.90 15.14
N GLU A 167 9.06 12.89 14.26
CA GLU A 167 8.57 14.25 14.51
C GLU A 167 7.06 14.25 14.78
N LEU A 168 6.29 13.60 13.91
CA LEU A 168 4.83 13.51 14.05
C LEU A 168 4.44 12.74 15.33
N GLU A 169 5.09 11.61 15.61
CA GLU A 169 4.88 10.83 16.83
C GLU A 169 5.22 11.61 18.10
N SER A 170 6.28 12.42 18.09
CA SER A 170 6.70 13.22 19.24
C SER A 170 5.66 14.28 19.64
N ILE A 171 4.81 14.69 18.69
CA ILE A 171 3.72 15.63 18.93
C ILE A 171 2.45 14.88 19.31
N CYS A 172 2.10 13.83 18.56
CA CYS A 172 0.86 13.09 18.74
C CYS A 172 0.86 12.24 20.02
N ASN A 173 1.93 11.47 20.29
CA ASN A 173 1.95 10.51 21.40
C ASN A 173 1.77 11.17 22.78
N PRO A 174 2.44 12.29 23.13
CA PRO A 174 2.23 12.93 24.42
C PRO A 174 0.83 13.53 24.62
N ILE A 175 0.15 13.91 23.53
CA ILE A 175 -1.20 14.46 23.58
C ILE A 175 -2.21 13.32 23.77
N ILE A 176 -2.06 12.23 23.00
CA ILE A 176 -2.92 11.05 23.13
C ILE A 176 -2.74 10.37 24.49
N ALA A 177 -1.53 10.36 25.05
CA ALA A 177 -1.27 9.79 26.38
C ALA A 177 -1.89 10.59 27.54
N LYS A 178 -2.30 11.85 27.32
CA LYS A 178 -3.00 12.69 28.31
C LYS A 178 -4.52 12.51 28.32
N MET A 179 -5.06 11.79 27.35
CA MET A 179 -6.48 11.44 27.24
C MET A 179 -6.85 10.31 28.20
#